data_AF-A0AB73WIK1-F1
#
_entry.id   AF-A0AB73WIK1-F1
#
_cell.length_a   1.000
_cell.length_b   1.000
_cell.length_c   1.000
_cell.angle_alpha   90.00
_cell.angle_beta   90.00
_cell.angle_gamma   90.00
#
_symmetry.space_group_name_H-M   'P 1'
#
loop_
_entity.id
_entity.type
_entity.pdbx_description
1 polymer ?
#
loop_
_entity_poly.entity_id
_entity_poly.type
_entity_poly.pdbx_seq_one_letter_code
_entity_poly.pdbx_strand_id
1 'polypeptide(L)'
;MLAILDDLDFRDWQTRHNLETLAERAGLATRSQSGHVSISRASRGCDRLVWLNAIITEKAPFNPYDARCACKHIEVTEDFFAILGVPLKQVYRERARLLNVDQNEVIHSGDQRLIAIKVENWMRKAAAGLARMKSKRDAARQLKQAYYALTPA
;
A
#
# COMPACT_ATOMS: atom_id res chain seq x y z
N MET A 1 -7.49 -8.30 12.84
CA MET A 1 -6.03 -8.11 12.90
C MET A 1 -5.66 -7.12 11.79
N LEU A 2 -4.87 -6.06 12.05
CA LEU A 2 -4.66 -4.96 11.10
C LEU A 2 -4.04 -5.49 9.79
N ALA A 3 -4.76 -5.43 8.67
CA ALA A 3 -4.23 -5.85 7.35
C ALA A 3 -2.88 -5.19 6.99
N ILE A 4 -2.59 -4.02 7.57
CA ILE A 4 -1.29 -3.35 7.43
C ILE A 4 -0.15 -4.18 8.01
N LEU A 5 -0.32 -4.82 9.18
CA LEU A 5 0.70 -5.68 9.80
C LEU A 5 0.98 -6.93 8.97
N ASP A 6 -0.08 -7.58 8.47
CA ASP A 6 0.07 -8.79 7.65
C ASP A 6 0.76 -8.51 6.31
N ASP A 7 0.64 -7.28 5.82
CA ASP A 7 1.27 -6.81 4.60
C ASP A 7 2.53 -5.96 4.84
N LEU A 8 3.03 -5.88 6.07
CA LEU A 8 4.23 -5.13 6.39
C LEU A 8 5.49 -5.94 6.08
N ASP A 9 6.45 -5.34 5.39
CA ASP A 9 7.81 -5.87 5.37
C ASP A 9 8.59 -5.35 6.58
N PHE A 10 8.94 -6.24 7.51
CA PHE A 10 9.61 -5.87 8.75
C PHE A 10 11.06 -5.40 8.55
N ARG A 11 11.64 -5.59 7.36
CA ARG A 11 12.97 -5.08 7.02
C ARG A 11 12.95 -3.58 6.83
N ASP A 12 12.11 -3.09 5.92
CA ASP A 12 12.04 -1.67 5.53
C ASP A 12 10.86 -0.91 6.17
N TRP A 13 9.99 -1.61 6.89
CA TRP A 13 8.74 -1.08 7.48
C TRP A 13 7.79 -0.46 6.46
N GLN A 14 7.85 -0.91 5.21
CA GLN A 14 6.92 -0.51 4.17
C GLN A 14 5.88 -1.60 3.95
N THR A 15 4.65 -1.17 3.74
CA THR A 15 3.59 -2.06 3.24
C THR A 15 4.02 -2.68 1.91
N ARG A 16 3.66 -3.93 1.65
CA ARG A 16 3.92 -4.61 0.36
C ARG A 16 2.92 -4.19 -0.72
N HIS A 17 1.74 -3.76 -0.31
CA HIS A 17 0.64 -3.41 -1.18
C HIS A 17 0.27 -1.91 -1.08
N ASN A 18 -0.50 -1.42 -2.05
CA ASN A 18 -1.05 -0.07 -2.01
C ASN A 18 -2.33 -0.01 -1.16
N LEU A 19 -2.79 1.19 -0.82
CA LEU A 19 -3.98 1.38 0.01
C LEU A 19 -5.22 0.69 -0.55
N GLU A 20 -5.38 0.64 -1.87
CA GLU A 20 -6.53 -0.02 -2.50
C GLU A 20 -6.59 -1.51 -2.17
N THR A 21 -5.47 -2.22 -2.36
CA THR A 21 -5.38 -3.66 -2.03
C THR A 21 -5.52 -3.89 -0.52
N LEU A 22 -4.91 -3.03 0.30
CA LEU A 22 -5.02 -3.11 1.76
C LEU A 22 -6.47 -2.89 2.21
N ALA A 23 -7.18 -1.94 1.60
CA ALA A 23 -8.57 -1.64 1.90
C ALA A 23 -9.50 -2.81 1.52
N GLU A 24 -9.26 -3.45 0.37
CA GLU A 24 -10.00 -4.65 -0.02
C GLU A 24 -9.78 -5.80 0.98
N ARG A 25 -8.53 -6.09 1.35
CA ARG A 25 -8.20 -7.15 2.32
C ARG A 25 -8.73 -6.87 3.72
N ALA A 26 -8.79 -5.60 4.12
CA ALA A 26 -9.34 -5.18 5.40
C ALA A 26 -10.89 -5.12 5.42
N GLY A 27 -11.57 -5.40 4.30
CA GLY A 27 -13.03 -5.25 4.20
C GLY A 27 -13.51 -3.79 4.28
N LEU A 28 -12.64 -2.85 3.95
CA LEU A 28 -12.91 -1.40 3.96
C LEU A 28 -13.30 -0.84 2.58
N ALA A 29 -13.34 -1.69 1.56
CA ALA A 29 -13.80 -1.36 0.22
C ALA A 29 -15.33 -1.53 0.12
N THR A 30 -16.02 -0.48 -0.32
CA THR A 30 -17.46 -0.51 -0.61
C THR A 30 -17.67 -0.62 -2.11
N ARG A 31 -18.57 -1.50 -2.57
CA ARG A 31 -18.92 -1.66 -3.99
C ARG A 31 -20.34 -1.16 -4.23
N SER A 32 -20.53 -0.30 -5.23
CA SER A 32 -21.88 0.09 -5.70
C SER A 32 -22.50 -1.01 -6.55
N GLN A 33 -23.82 -0.97 -6.74
CA GLN A 33 -24.55 -1.86 -7.65
C GLN A 33 -24.08 -1.74 -9.11
N SER A 34 -23.62 -0.55 -9.50
CA SER A 34 -23.00 -0.27 -10.80
C SER A 34 -21.53 -0.71 -10.90
N GLY A 35 -20.98 -1.37 -9.88
CA GLY A 35 -19.62 -1.91 -9.90
C GLY A 35 -18.52 -0.92 -9.51
N HIS A 36 -18.84 0.29 -9.06
CA HIS A 36 -17.84 1.23 -8.58
C HIS A 36 -17.33 0.84 -7.20
N VAL A 37 -16.00 0.72 -7.07
CA VAL A 37 -15.32 0.47 -5.80
C VAL A 37 -14.89 1.80 -5.18
N SER A 38 -15.29 2.02 -3.92
CA SER A 38 -14.89 3.16 -3.10
C SER A 38 -14.12 2.69 -1.87
N ILE A 39 -13.02 3.39 -1.56
CA ILE A 39 -12.15 3.10 -0.41
C ILE A 39 -12.08 4.29 0.56
N SER A 40 -13.12 5.13 0.58
CA SER A 40 -13.16 6.38 1.37
C SER A 40 -12.90 6.16 2.86
N ARG A 41 -13.38 5.04 3.43
CA ARG A 41 -13.13 4.65 4.82
C ARG A 41 -11.65 4.41 5.09
N ALA A 42 -10.98 3.64 4.23
CA ALA A 42 -9.55 3.37 4.35
C ALA A 42 -8.72 4.65 4.16
N SER A 43 -9.11 5.53 3.23
CA SER A 43 -8.46 6.83 3.01
C SER A 43 -8.52 7.71 4.26
N ARG A 44 -9.69 7.86 4.89
CA ARG A 44 -9.84 8.60 6.15
C ARG A 44 -9.05 7.95 7.30
N GLY A 45 -9.00 6.61 7.33
CA GLY A 45 -8.17 5.87 8.28
C GLY A 45 -6.68 6.21 8.12
N CYS A 46 -6.18 6.25 6.89
CA CYS A 46 -4.81 6.68 6.60
C CYS A 46 -4.58 8.13 7.04
N ASP A 47 -5.48 9.06 6.75
CA ASP A 47 -5.35 10.46 7.20
C ASP A 47 -5.23 10.56 8.72
N ARG A 48 -6.00 9.75 9.46
CA ARG A 48 -5.91 9.69 10.92
C ARG A 48 -4.60 9.10 11.41
N LEU A 49 -4.11 8.04 10.76
CA LEU A 49 -2.82 7.43 11.10
C LEU A 49 -1.65 8.36 10.80
N VAL A 50 -1.71 9.14 9.73
CA VAL A 50 -0.73 10.21 9.44
C VAL A 50 -0.76 11.27 10.54
N TRP A 51 -1.95 11.71 10.95
CA TRP A 51 -2.10 12.68 12.03
C TRP A 51 -1.54 12.19 13.38
N LEU A 52 -1.62 10.88 13.63
CA LEU A 52 -1.03 10.23 14.82
C LEU A 52 0.48 9.96 14.67
N ASN A 53 1.11 10.41 13.59
CA ASN A 53 2.48 10.05 13.22
C ASN A 53 2.73 8.54 13.14
N ALA A 54 1.68 7.72 12.98
CA ALA A 54 1.79 6.27 12.93
C ALA A 54 2.24 5.79 11.53
N ILE A 55 1.94 6.56 10.48
CA ILE A 55 2.40 6.22 9.12
C ILE A 55 2.93 7.45 8.42
N ILE A 56 3.87 7.22 7.51
CA ILE A 56 4.34 8.17 6.52
C ILE A 56 3.79 7.70 5.17
N THR A 57 3.13 8.59 4.45
CA THR A 57 2.60 8.27 3.13
C THR A 57 2.56 9.50 2.23
N GLU A 58 2.93 9.30 0.97
CA GLU A 58 2.68 10.27 -0.08
C GLU A 58 1.26 10.06 -0.63
N LYS A 59 0.35 10.94 -0.21
CA LYS A 59 -1.00 10.97 -0.77
C LYS A 59 -0.91 11.60 -2.16
N ALA A 60 -1.32 10.84 -3.18
CA ALA A 60 -1.37 11.38 -4.53
C ALA A 60 -2.31 12.61 -4.57
N PRO A 61 -1.96 13.68 -5.31
CA PRO A 61 -2.87 14.80 -5.53
C PRO A 61 -4.23 14.30 -6.03
N PHE A 62 -5.30 15.01 -5.66
CA PHE A 62 -6.63 14.68 -6.15
C PHE A 62 -6.64 14.69 -7.69
N ASN A 63 -7.01 13.56 -8.30
CA ASN A 63 -7.16 13.42 -9.74
C ASN A 63 -8.66 13.26 -10.06
N PRO A 64 -9.29 14.20 -10.80
CA PRO A 64 -10.71 14.10 -11.14
C PRO A 64 -11.04 12.90 -12.05
N TYR A 65 -10.05 12.36 -12.78
CA TYR A 65 -10.20 11.17 -13.62
C TYR A 65 -9.80 9.86 -12.91
N ASP A 66 -9.17 9.97 -11.73
CA ASP A 66 -8.87 8.86 -10.83
C ASP A 66 -9.26 9.28 -9.42
N ALA A 67 -10.57 9.28 -9.16
CA ALA A 67 -11.17 9.66 -7.87
C ALA A 67 -10.70 8.78 -6.69
N ARG A 68 -9.85 7.78 -6.95
CA ARG A 68 -9.20 6.95 -5.94
C ARG A 68 -7.99 7.71 -5.42
N CYS A 69 -8.17 8.46 -4.33
CA CYS A 69 -7.04 8.98 -3.57
C CYS A 69 -6.30 7.80 -2.92
N ALA A 70 -5.37 7.20 -3.65
CA ALA A 70 -4.67 6.00 -3.25
C ALA A 70 -3.26 6.37 -2.79
N CYS A 71 -3.01 6.24 -1.49
CA CYS A 71 -1.66 6.15 -0.95
C CYS A 71 -0.93 4.99 -1.64
N LYS A 72 0.09 5.31 -2.44
CA LYS A 72 0.89 4.32 -3.19
C LYS A 72 1.95 3.69 -2.29
N HIS A 73 2.56 4.53 -1.45
CA HIS A 73 3.62 4.16 -0.51
C HIS A 73 3.13 4.47 0.90
N ILE A 74 3.09 3.45 1.75
CA ILE A 74 2.79 3.57 3.17
C ILE A 74 3.94 2.92 3.90
N GLU A 75 4.64 3.72 4.69
CA GLU A 75 5.69 3.34 5.63
C GLU A 75 5.15 3.52 7.04
N VAL A 76 5.41 2.57 7.94
CA VAL A 76 5.03 2.70 9.35
C VAL A 76 6.19 3.28 10.14
N THR A 77 5.86 4.05 11.18
CA THR A 77 6.83 4.67 12.09
C THR A 77 7.02 3.82 13.35
N GLU A 78 7.93 4.22 14.22
CA GLU A 78 8.03 3.68 15.57
C GLU A 78 6.70 3.86 16.35
N ASP A 79 6.04 5.00 16.19
CA ASP A 79 4.77 5.30 16.88
C ASP A 79 3.66 4.32 16.51
N PHE A 80 3.68 3.76 15.30
CA PHE A 80 2.76 2.68 14.92
C PHE A 80 2.87 1.48 15.86
N PHE A 81 4.09 1.02 16.10
CA PHE A 81 4.35 -0.13 16.96
C PHE A 81 4.02 0.20 18.42
N ALA A 82 4.32 1.43 18.86
CA ALA A 82 3.97 1.90 20.19
C ALA A 82 2.45 1.92 20.41
N ILE A 83 1.67 2.41 19.43
CA ILE A 83 0.20 2.40 19.46
C ILE A 83 -0.35 0.98 19.55
N LEU A 84 0.30 0.02 18.90
CA LEU A 84 -0.07 -1.40 18.97
C LEU A 84 0.40 -2.11 20.25
N GLY A 85 1.12 -1.41 21.13
CA GLY A 85 1.70 -2.00 22.36
C GLY A 85 2.88 -2.94 22.09
N VAL A 86 3.49 -2.87 20.91
CA VAL A 86 4.65 -3.70 20.55
C VAL A 86 5.93 -3.01 21.03
N PRO A 87 6.78 -3.67 21.84
CA PRO A 87 8.02 -3.05 22.30
C PRO A 87 8.99 -2.77 21.15
N LEU A 88 9.39 -1.51 20.97
CA LEU A 88 10.29 -1.09 19.88
C LEU A 88 11.60 -1.88 19.83
N LYS A 89 12.15 -2.25 20.99
CA LYS A 89 13.36 -3.08 21.09
C LYS A 89 13.19 -4.43 20.37
N GLN A 90 12.00 -5.03 20.43
CA GLN A 90 11.71 -6.28 19.73
C GLN A 90 11.61 -6.04 18.22
N VAL A 91 11.01 -4.93 17.80
CA VAL A 91 10.89 -4.57 16.37
C VAL A 91 12.28 -4.36 15.75
N TYR A 92 13.17 -3.64 16.42
CA TYR A 92 14.55 -3.44 15.96
C TYR A 92 15.34 -4.75 15.90
N ARG A 93 15.21 -5.61 16.90
CA ARG A 93 15.83 -6.95 16.91
C ARG A 93 15.36 -7.80 15.73
N GLU A 94 14.07 -7.77 15.44
CA GLU A 94 13.52 -8.54 14.31
C GLU A 94 14.01 -7.99 12.97
N ARG A 95 14.07 -6.65 12.82
CA ARG A 95 14.70 -6.02 11.65
C ARG A 95 16.15 -6.48 11.48
N ALA A 96 16.95 -6.40 12.55
CA ALA A 96 18.35 -6.81 12.54
C ALA A 96 18.51 -8.29 12.18
N ARG A 97 17.66 -9.16 12.75
CA ARG A 97 17.59 -10.59 12.41
C ARG A 97 17.30 -10.81 10.92
N LEU A 98 16.32 -10.11 10.36
CA LEU A 98 15.94 -10.24 8.94
C LEU A 98 16.98 -9.67 7.97
N LEU A 99 17.82 -8.75 8.43
CA LEU A 99 18.93 -8.17 7.68
C LEU A 99 20.25 -8.93 7.88
N ASN A 100 20.25 -10.00 8.69
CA ASN A 100 21.44 -10.78 9.06
C ASN A 100 22.59 -9.92 9.63
N VAL A 101 22.26 -8.93 10.47
CA VAL A 101 23.23 -8.10 11.21
C VAL A 101 23.17 -8.40 12.71
N ASP A 102 24.00 -7.72 13.52
CA ASP A 102 23.95 -7.84 14.98
C ASP A 102 22.56 -7.43 15.52
N GLN A 103 21.94 -8.32 16.29
CA GLN A 103 20.61 -8.11 16.87
C GLN A 103 20.56 -6.99 17.91
N ASN A 104 21.71 -6.56 18.43
CA ASN A 104 21.78 -5.41 19.34
C ASN A 104 21.91 -4.08 18.59
N GLU A 105 22.17 -4.12 17.29
CA GLU A 105 22.23 -2.92 16.46
C GLU A 105 20.83 -2.33 16.24
N VAL A 106 20.70 -1.02 16.40
CA VAL A 106 19.47 -0.28 16.12
C VAL A 106 19.55 0.31 14.73
N ILE A 107 18.85 -0.31 13.78
CA ILE A 107 18.74 0.18 12.40
C ILE A 107 17.47 1.02 12.29
N HIS A 108 17.63 2.33 12.15
CA HIS A 108 16.53 3.29 11.98
C HIS A 108 15.94 3.23 10.57
N SER A 109 14.72 3.74 10.40
CA SER A 109 13.99 3.78 9.11
C SER A 109 14.73 4.55 7.99
N GLY A 110 15.58 5.51 8.36
CA GLY A 110 16.42 6.31 7.44
C GLY A 110 17.80 5.71 7.14
N ASP A 111 18.12 4.51 7.64
CA ASP A 111 19.43 3.89 7.42
C ASP A 111 19.67 3.62 5.92
N GLN A 112 20.88 3.94 5.43
CA GLN A 112 21.26 3.78 4.03
C GLN A 112 21.16 2.33 3.54
N ARG A 113 21.38 1.37 4.44
CA ARG A 113 21.27 -0.07 4.14
C ARG A 113 19.87 -0.47 3.69
N LEU A 114 18.85 0.29 4.08
CA LEU A 114 17.46 0.03 3.70
C LEU A 114 17.12 0.55 2.30
N ILE A 115 17.92 1.43 1.71
CA ILE A 115 17.61 2.08 0.42
C ILE A 115 17.35 1.04 -0.68
N ALA A 116 18.24 0.04 -0.80
CA ALA A 116 18.09 -1.00 -1.83
C ALA A 116 16.77 -1.79 -1.67
N ILE A 117 16.41 -2.12 -0.42
CA ILE A 117 15.17 -2.87 -0.11
C ILE A 117 13.95 -2.00 -0.42
N LYS A 118 13.96 -0.73 -0.01
CA LYS A 118 12.88 0.23 -0.29
C LYS A 118 12.67 0.40 -1.80
N VAL A 119 13.75 0.58 -2.55
CA VAL A 119 13.70 0.72 -4.02
C VAL A 119 13.14 -0.54 -4.67
N GLU A 120 13.58 -1.74 -4.25
CA GLU A 120 13.06 -3.01 -4.77
C GLU A 120 11.54 -3.12 -4.52
N ASN A 121 11.08 -2.75 -3.33
CA ASN A 121 9.67 -2.76 -2.96
C ASN A 121 8.88 -1.75 -3.82
N TRP A 122 9.41 -0.57 -4.07
CA TRP A 122 8.80 0.42 -4.96
C TRP A 122 8.69 -0.07 -6.40
N MET A 123 9.74 -0.67 -6.93
CA MET A 123 9.74 -1.26 -8.28
C MET A 123 8.69 -2.36 -8.40
N ARG A 124 8.58 -3.24 -7.39
CA ARG A 124 7.57 -4.29 -7.33
C ARG A 124 6.15 -3.73 -7.35
N LYS A 125 5.88 -2.71 -6.53
CA LYS A 125 4.58 -2.01 -6.49
C LYS A 125 4.24 -1.33 -7.82
N ALA A 126 5.22 -0.67 -8.43
CA ALA A 126 5.07 -0.01 -9.71
C ALA A 126 4.73 -1.03 -10.82
N ALA A 127 5.43 -2.17 -10.86
CA ALA A 127 5.17 -3.25 -11.81
C ALA A 127 3.76 -3.83 -11.65
N ALA A 128 3.34 -4.10 -10.41
CA ALA A 128 1.98 -4.57 -10.11
C ALA A 128 0.91 -3.53 -10.51
N GLY A 129 1.18 -2.24 -10.28
CA GLY A 129 0.32 -1.15 -10.72
C GLY A 129 0.18 -1.09 -12.25
N LEU A 130 1.30 -1.21 -12.97
CA LEU A 130 1.31 -1.24 -14.43
C LEU A 130 0.55 -2.44 -15.00
N ALA A 131 0.71 -3.62 -14.41
CA ALA A 131 -0.02 -4.83 -14.80
C ALA A 131 -1.55 -4.64 -14.65
N ARG A 132 -2.00 -4.05 -13.53
CA ARG A 132 -3.43 -3.71 -13.32
C ARG A 132 -3.95 -2.73 -14.37
N MET A 133 -3.17 -1.70 -14.72
CA MET A 133 -3.57 -0.74 -15.75
C MET A 133 -3.68 -1.37 -17.14
N LYS A 134 -2.72 -2.22 -17.52
CA LYS A 134 -2.75 -2.96 -18.79
C LYS A 134 -3.99 -3.86 -18.88
N SER A 135 -4.24 -4.65 -17.83
CA SER A 135 -5.43 -5.53 -17.75
C SER A 135 -6.75 -4.75 -17.90
N LYS A 136 -6.91 -3.62 -17.21
CA LYS A 136 -8.10 -2.76 -17.37
C LYS A 136 -8.26 -2.24 -18.79
N ARG A 137 -7.14 -1.83 -19.43
CA ARG A 137 -7.15 -1.33 -20.81
C ARG A 137 -7.54 -2.42 -21.80
N ASP A 138 -7.05 -3.64 -21.63
CA ASP A 138 -7.37 -4.75 -22.52
C ASP A 138 -8.82 -5.20 -22.35
N ALA A 139 -9.35 -5.26 -21.13
CA ALA A 139 -10.78 -5.49 -20.89
C ALA A 139 -11.66 -4.42 -21.55
N ALA A 140 -11.29 -3.13 -21.44
CA ALA A 140 -12.02 -2.06 -22.12
C ALA A 140 -11.96 -2.17 -23.65
N ARG A 141 -10.82 -2.60 -24.22
CA ARG A 141 -10.70 -2.88 -25.66
C ARG A 141 -11.61 -4.01 -26.10
N GLN A 142 -11.67 -5.11 -25.34
CA GLN A 142 -12.56 -6.24 -25.63
C GLN A 142 -14.03 -5.82 -25.58
N LEU A 143 -14.43 -5.05 -24.56
CA LEU A 143 -15.79 -4.51 -24.46
C LEU A 143 -16.12 -3.59 -25.64
N LYS A 144 -15.19 -2.73 -26.05
CA LYS A 144 -15.37 -1.87 -27.22
C LYS A 144 -15.53 -2.69 -28.50
N GLN A 145 -14.69 -3.70 -28.71
CA GLN A 145 -14.80 -4.61 -29.86
C GLN A 145 -16.14 -5.34 -29.88
N ALA A 146 -16.58 -5.88 -28.74
CA ALA A 146 -17.87 -6.54 -28.60
C ALA A 146 -19.04 -5.61 -28.90
N TYR A 147 -18.98 -4.35 -28.44
CA TYR A 147 -20.01 -3.34 -28.73
C TYR A 147 -20.15 -3.08 -30.22
N TYR A 148 -19.05 -2.81 -30.93
CA TYR A 148 -19.09 -2.54 -32.38
C TYR A 148 -19.37 -3.79 -33.23
N ALA A 149 -19.17 -5.00 -32.70
CA ALA A 149 -19.53 -6.24 -33.39
C ALA A 149 -21.04 -6.54 -33.35
N LEU A 150 -21.78 -5.93 -32.42
CA LEU A 150 -23.22 -6.10 -32.23
C LEU A 150 -24.07 -5.03 -32.92
N THR A 151 -23.46 -3.98 -33.46
CA THR A 151 -24.15 -2.94 -34.23
C THR A 151 -24.12 -3.32 -35.72
N PRO A 152 -25.28 -3.61 -36.37
CA PRO A 152 -25.31 -3.70 -37.82
C PRO A 152 -24.98 -2.34 -38.42
N ALA A 153 -24.25 -2.35 -39.55
CA ALA A 153 -23.91 -1.17 -40.33
C ALA A 153 -25.16 -0.41 -40.81
#